data_AF-A0AAJ8M8W1-F1
#
_entry.id   AF-A0AAJ8M8W1-F1
#
_cell.length_a   1.000
_cell.length_b   1.000
_cell.length_c   1.000
_cell.angle_alpha   90.00
_cell.angle_beta   90.00
_cell.angle_gamma   90.00
#
_symmetry.space_group_name_H-M   'P 1'
#
loop_
_entity.id
_entity.type
_entity.pdbx_description
1 polymer ?
#
loop_
_entity_poly.entity_id
_entity_poly.type
_entity_poly.pdbx_seq_one_letter_code
_entity_poly.pdbx_strand_id
1 'polypeptide(L)'
;MHLLGHNLPDHKPLKIALLTFYGLSHPLASRLLARLSIHSEALVSDLTEPQLTSLSAYLSSPATTAKVRETQINLAPPGGRALPLPGNKSVVGAVNKGKGKEDPLDELKLETEARRGMQGDIAHLRMVGTYRGKRHAAGYPVRGQRTQTNASTAKKHNRVERRGFATYSLRPCFGSTEIPSPPSRSRILSEVSCFV
;
A
#
# COMPACT_ATOMS: atom_id res chain seq x y z
N MET A 1 17.32 2.70 -7.56
CA MET A 1 17.64 1.76 -6.45
C MET A 1 16.61 0.61 -6.37
N HIS A 2 16.95 -0.59 -5.90
CA HIS A 2 15.98 -1.69 -5.66
C HIS A 2 15.84 -2.02 -4.16
N LEU A 3 14.61 -2.16 -3.68
CA LEU A 3 14.33 -2.50 -2.28
C LEU A 3 13.11 -3.43 -2.21
N LEU A 4 13.25 -4.57 -1.51
CA LEU A 4 12.22 -5.63 -1.42
C LEU A 4 11.61 -6.03 -2.77
N GLY A 5 12.43 -6.07 -3.83
CA GLY A 5 12.00 -6.41 -5.19
C GLY A 5 11.32 -5.29 -5.98
N HIS A 6 11.16 -4.09 -5.41
CA HIS A 6 10.60 -2.91 -6.09
C HIS A 6 11.69 -1.93 -6.52
N ASN A 7 11.50 -1.33 -7.69
CA ASN A 7 12.40 -0.28 -8.20
C ASN A 7 11.94 1.09 -7.66
N LEU A 8 12.81 1.73 -6.90
CA LEU A 8 12.65 3.10 -6.42
C LEU A 8 13.44 4.05 -7.32
N PRO A 9 12.79 5.09 -7.89
CA PRO A 9 13.47 6.09 -8.70
C PRO A 9 14.32 7.01 -7.83
N ASP A 10 15.58 7.21 -8.23
CA ASP A 10 16.59 7.87 -7.39
C ASP A 10 16.35 9.38 -7.22
N HIS A 11 15.79 10.04 -8.23
CA HIS A 11 15.52 11.48 -8.25
C HIS A 11 14.29 11.91 -7.44
N LYS A 12 13.54 10.96 -6.88
CA LYS A 12 12.33 11.29 -6.11
C LYS A 12 12.66 11.38 -4.62
N PRO A 13 11.95 12.24 -3.86
CA PRO A 13 12.07 12.23 -2.41
C PRO A 13 11.58 10.88 -1.87
N LEU A 14 12.27 10.37 -0.86
CA LEU A 14 12.03 9.04 -0.29
C LEU A 14 10.58 8.88 0.18
N LYS A 15 9.98 9.94 0.75
CA LYS A 15 8.57 9.96 1.16
C LYS A 15 7.59 9.61 0.03
N ILE A 16 7.86 10.08 -1.19
CA ILE A 16 7.03 9.78 -2.37
C ILE A 16 7.40 8.40 -2.92
N ALA A 17 8.69 8.06 -2.95
CA ALA A 17 9.16 6.78 -3.44
C ALA A 17 8.55 5.60 -2.65
N LEU A 18 8.43 5.73 -1.32
CA LEU A 18 7.81 4.73 -0.46
C LEU A 18 6.33 4.44 -0.77
N LEU A 19 5.59 5.36 -1.41
CA LEU A 19 4.20 5.10 -1.84
C LEU A 19 4.10 4.07 -2.97
N THR A 20 5.22 3.73 -3.58
CA THR A 20 5.29 2.68 -4.60
C THR A 20 4.99 1.31 -3.99
N PHE A 21 5.35 1.11 -2.70
CA PHE A 21 5.02 -0.11 -1.97
C PHE A 21 3.54 -0.14 -1.63
N TYR A 22 2.92 -1.28 -1.91
CA TYR A 22 1.52 -1.48 -1.55
C TYR A 22 1.36 -1.63 -0.03
N GLY A 23 0.48 -0.81 0.55
CA GLY A 23 0.26 -0.75 2.00
C GLY A 23 0.93 0.44 2.67
N LEU A 24 1.93 1.08 2.02
CA LEU A 24 2.52 2.32 2.50
C LEU A 24 1.73 3.53 2.01
N SER A 25 1.42 4.43 2.95
CA SER A 25 0.72 5.68 2.69
C SER A 25 1.52 6.87 3.22
N HIS A 26 1.16 8.07 2.79
CA HIS A 26 1.82 9.31 3.19
C HIS A 26 2.04 9.46 4.72
N PRO A 27 1.02 9.24 5.58
CA PRO A 27 1.22 9.34 7.02
C PRO A 27 2.14 8.25 7.58
N LEU A 28 2.09 7.03 7.03
CA LEU A 28 2.95 5.93 7.48
C LEU A 28 4.41 6.15 7.06
N ALA A 29 4.63 6.59 5.83
CA ALA A 29 5.96 6.96 5.34
C ALA A 29 6.58 8.06 6.22
N SER A 30 5.82 9.11 6.56
CA SER A 30 6.31 10.18 7.45
C SER A 30 6.71 9.66 8.83
N ARG A 31 5.94 8.74 9.41
CA ARG A 31 6.24 8.14 10.72
C ARG A 31 7.44 7.20 10.66
N LEU A 32 7.54 6.40 9.60
CA LEU A 32 8.66 5.49 9.37
C LEU A 32 9.97 6.27 9.24
N LEU A 33 9.99 7.34 8.45
CA LEU A 33 11.17 8.19 8.29
C LEU A 33 11.57 8.88 9.59
N ALA A 34 10.61 9.39 10.36
CA ALA A 34 10.87 9.93 11.68
C ALA A 34 11.49 8.89 12.62
N ARG A 35 11.01 7.64 12.58
CA ARG A 35 11.51 6.55 13.41
C ARG A 35 12.93 6.10 13.04
N LEU A 36 13.25 6.10 11.74
CA LEU A 36 14.59 5.79 11.23
C LEU A 36 15.53 7.01 11.25
N SER A 37 15.09 8.16 11.79
CA SER A 37 15.84 9.41 11.79
C SER A 37 16.30 9.87 10.40
N ILE A 38 15.48 9.62 9.37
CA ILE A 38 15.74 10.05 7.99
C ILE A 38 14.85 11.27 7.68
N HIS A 39 15.42 12.27 7.02
CA HIS A 39 14.66 13.46 6.62
C HIS A 39 13.63 13.14 5.52
N SER A 40 12.46 13.77 5.60
CA SER A 40 11.35 13.51 4.67
C SER A 40 11.60 13.95 3.23
N GLU A 41 12.49 14.93 3.05
CA GLU A 41 12.85 15.52 1.75
C GLU A 41 14.10 14.90 1.13
N ALA A 42 14.79 14.01 1.86
CA ALA A 42 15.94 13.30 1.34
C ALA A 42 15.58 12.53 0.06
N LEU A 43 16.45 12.60 -0.94
CA LEU A 43 16.28 11.83 -2.16
C LEU A 43 16.64 10.37 -1.90
N VAL A 44 16.14 9.49 -2.77
CA VAL A 44 16.48 8.06 -2.71
C VAL A 44 17.97 7.84 -3.01
N SER A 45 18.58 8.72 -3.82
CA SER A 45 20.03 8.71 -4.09
C SER A 45 20.88 8.99 -2.86
N ASP A 46 20.37 9.77 -1.90
CA ASP A 46 21.19 10.33 -0.81
C ASP A 46 21.26 9.38 0.40
N LEU A 47 20.59 8.23 0.33
CA LEU A 47 20.54 7.25 1.40
C LEU A 47 21.86 6.51 1.55
N THR A 48 22.35 6.48 2.78
CA THR A 48 23.52 5.69 3.15
C THR A 48 23.15 4.21 3.28
N GLU A 49 24.09 3.31 2.99
CA GLU A 49 23.92 1.86 3.15
C GLU A 49 23.34 1.43 4.52
N PRO A 50 23.79 1.94 5.69
CA PRO A 50 23.20 1.57 6.97
C PRO A 50 21.73 2.01 7.10
N GLN A 51 21.35 3.16 6.54
CA GLN A 51 19.96 3.62 6.51
C GLN A 51 19.11 2.69 5.64
N LEU A 52 19.66 2.21 4.51
CA LEU A 52 18.99 1.24 3.64
C LEU A 52 18.79 -0.12 4.31
N THR A 53 19.81 -0.60 5.02
CA THR A 53 19.74 -1.84 5.80
C THR A 53 18.71 -1.71 6.93
N SER A 54 18.67 -0.57 7.61
CA SER A 54 17.67 -0.29 8.66
C SER A 54 16.25 -0.25 8.09
N LEU A 55 16.08 0.39 6.94
CA LEU A 55 14.78 0.50 6.26
C LEU A 55 14.29 -0.85 5.73
N SER A 56 15.16 -1.67 5.15
CA SER A 56 14.80 -3.01 4.67
C SER A 56 14.47 -3.96 5.82
N ALA A 57 15.26 -3.93 6.90
CA ALA A 57 14.99 -4.70 8.11
C ALA A 57 13.65 -4.31 8.74
N TYR A 58 13.37 -3.00 8.83
CA TYR A 58 12.10 -2.50 9.38
C TYR A 58 10.89 -2.96 8.55
N LEU A 59 10.98 -2.83 7.22
CA LEU A 59 9.89 -3.24 6.35
C LEU A 59 9.69 -4.77 6.35
N SER A 60 10.76 -5.55 6.52
CA SER A 60 10.63 -7.02 6.65
C SER A 60 10.04 -7.46 7.99
N SER A 61 10.33 -6.76 9.08
CA SER A 61 9.84 -7.10 10.44
C SER A 61 9.69 -5.83 11.29
N PRO A 62 8.52 -5.17 11.26
CA PRO A 62 8.30 -3.93 12.01
C PRO A 62 8.33 -4.15 13.53
N ALA A 63 7.91 -5.33 13.99
CA ALA A 63 7.83 -5.69 15.41
C ALA A 63 9.20 -5.76 16.10
N THR A 64 10.28 -5.97 15.35
CA THR A 64 11.64 -6.15 15.89
C THR A 64 12.30 -4.82 16.24
N THR A 65 11.87 -3.69 15.67
CA THR A 65 12.51 -2.40 15.93
C THR A 65 12.20 -1.89 17.33
N ALA A 66 13.27 -1.56 18.08
CA ALA A 66 13.18 -0.95 19.40
C ALA A 66 12.22 0.25 19.39
N LYS A 67 11.15 0.16 20.18
CA LYS A 67 10.24 1.29 20.41
C LYS A 67 10.99 2.33 21.22
N VAL A 68 10.98 3.59 20.77
CA VAL A 68 11.40 4.71 21.62
C VAL A 68 10.46 4.66 22.82
N ARG A 69 10.96 4.22 23.97
CA ARG A 69 10.19 4.26 25.20
C ARG A 69 9.86 5.73 25.41
N GLU A 70 8.58 6.05 25.53
CA GLU A 70 8.14 7.32 26.08
C GLU A 70 8.60 7.36 27.55
N THR A 71 9.90 7.53 27.77
CA THR A 71 10.40 7.92 29.08
C THR A 71 9.77 9.26 29.34
N GLN A 72 8.81 9.30 30.27
CA GLN A 72 8.30 10.54 30.82
C GLN A 72 9.51 11.36 31.26
N ILE A 73 9.87 12.38 30.48
CA ILE A 73 10.89 13.33 30.88
C ILE A 73 10.22 14.14 31.98
N ASN A 74 10.39 13.71 33.23
CA ASN A 74 10.02 14.49 34.40
C ASN A 74 10.98 15.67 34.48
N LEU A 75 10.72 16.69 33.66
CA LEU A 75 11.47 17.94 33.68
C LEU A 75 11.05 18.67 34.96
N ALA A 76 11.76 18.42 36.05
CA ALA A 76 11.65 19.25 37.24
C ALA A 76 12.01 20.70 36.83
N PRO A 77 11.17 21.70 37.11
CA PRO A 77 11.48 23.09 36.77
C PRO A 77 12.82 23.51 37.39
N PRO A 78 13.72 24.19 36.66
CA PRO A 78 14.98 24.65 37.22
C PRO A 78 14.68 25.76 38.26
N GLY A 79 14.70 25.39 39.54
CA GLY A 79 14.58 26.32 40.68
C GLY A 79 13.37 26.14 41.60
N GLY A 80 12.51 25.12 41.41
CA GLY A 80 11.35 24.87 42.27
C GLY A 80 11.54 23.68 43.22
N ARG A 81 11.32 23.86 44.52
CA ARG A 81 11.13 22.76 45.48
C ARG A 81 9.92 21.94 45.03
N ALA A 82 10.10 20.64 44.76
CA ALA A 82 8.99 19.76 44.39
C ALA A 82 7.91 19.79 45.48
N LEU A 83 6.76 20.41 45.18
CA LEU A 83 5.58 20.34 46.04
C LEU A 83 5.11 18.87 46.06
N PRO A 84 4.93 18.25 47.23
CA PRO A 84 4.25 16.97 47.30
C PRO A 84 2.80 17.22 46.91
N LEU A 85 2.41 16.81 45.71
CA LEU A 85 1.02 16.87 45.26
C LEU A 85 0.17 16.04 46.23
N PRO A 86 -0.82 16.65 46.92
CA PRO A 86 -1.79 15.88 47.68
C PRO A 86 -2.56 14.97 46.72
N GLY A 87 -2.82 13.75 47.16
CA GLY A 87 -3.36 12.68 46.33
C GLY A 87 -4.61 13.09 45.55
N ASN A 88 -4.50 13.04 44.22
CA ASN A 88 -5.64 13.10 43.33
C ASN A 88 -6.34 11.74 43.31
N LYS A 89 -7.12 11.43 44.35
CA LYS A 89 -8.33 10.64 44.14
C LYS A 89 -9.32 11.54 43.39
N SER A 90 -9.95 10.98 42.36
CA SER A 90 -11.08 11.52 41.58
C SER A 90 -10.87 12.80 40.76
N VAL A 91 -10.15 12.69 39.63
CA VAL A 91 -10.70 13.07 38.30
C VAL A 91 -10.20 12.04 37.28
N VAL A 92 -10.49 10.76 37.54
CA VAL A 92 -10.65 9.81 36.43
C VAL A 92 -12.03 10.13 35.85
N GLY A 93 -12.14 11.29 35.21
CA GLY A 93 -13.19 11.49 34.22
C GLY A 93 -13.06 10.32 33.27
N ALA A 94 -14.19 9.70 32.92
CA ALA A 94 -14.27 8.60 31.99
C ALA A 94 -13.53 8.96 30.69
N VAL A 95 -12.22 8.73 30.67
CA VAL A 95 -11.45 8.61 29.45
C VAL A 95 -12.03 7.34 28.89
N ASN A 96 -12.98 7.50 27.98
CA ASN A 96 -13.35 6.46 27.04
C ASN A 96 -12.06 5.71 26.76
N LYS A 97 -11.98 4.42 27.11
CA LYS A 97 -10.91 3.54 26.65
C LYS A 97 -11.05 3.44 25.13
N GLY A 98 -10.82 4.54 24.42
CA GLY A 98 -10.35 4.51 23.06
C GLY A 98 -9.09 3.68 23.16
N LYS A 99 -9.13 2.52 22.51
CA LYS A 99 -8.01 1.61 22.32
C LYS A 99 -6.72 2.43 22.36
N GLY A 100 -5.80 2.13 23.28
CA GLY A 100 -4.50 2.78 23.30
C GLY A 100 -4.02 2.86 21.86
N LYS A 101 -3.65 4.05 21.37
CA LYS A 101 -3.28 4.25 19.98
C LYS A 101 -1.98 3.47 19.75
N GLU A 102 -2.08 2.18 19.49
CA GLU A 102 -0.96 1.38 19.04
C GLU A 102 -0.44 2.02 17.75
N ASP A 103 0.87 2.14 17.64
CA ASP A 103 1.48 2.75 16.47
C ASP A 103 1.05 1.92 15.24
N PRO A 104 0.45 2.53 14.20
CA PRO A 104 -0.01 1.79 13.02
C PRO A 104 1.13 1.21 12.19
N LEU A 105 2.38 1.45 12.60
CA LEU A 105 3.55 0.81 12.03
C LEU A 105 3.76 -0.60 12.56
N ASP A 106 3.21 -0.96 13.72
CA ASP A 106 3.42 -2.28 14.35
C ASP A 106 2.71 -3.39 13.57
N GLU A 107 1.51 -3.12 13.04
CA GLU A 107 0.70 -4.07 12.26
C GLU A 107 0.87 -3.90 10.74
N LEU A 108 1.98 -3.30 10.29
CA LEU A 108 2.17 -2.97 8.88
C LEU A 108 2.29 -4.24 8.02
N LYS A 109 1.24 -4.53 7.23
CA LYS A 109 1.27 -5.57 6.18
C LYS A 109 1.73 -4.95 4.87
N LEU A 110 2.78 -5.53 4.28
CA LEU A 110 3.32 -5.07 3.02
C LEU A 110 2.90 -5.97 1.86
N GLU A 111 2.66 -5.33 0.73
CA GLU A 111 2.63 -5.91 -0.61
C GLU A 111 1.94 -7.25 -0.77
N THR A 112 2.70 -8.34 -0.77
CA THR A 112 2.21 -9.69 -1.03
C THR A 112 1.24 -10.12 0.05
N GLU A 113 1.55 -9.86 1.32
CA GLU A 113 0.67 -10.22 2.43
C GLU A 113 -0.60 -9.37 2.43
N ALA A 114 -0.48 -8.06 2.23
CA ALA A 114 -1.63 -7.16 2.18
C ALA A 114 -2.55 -7.46 0.99
N ARG A 115 -1.99 -7.76 -0.18
CA ARG A 115 -2.76 -8.20 -1.36
C ARG A 115 -3.41 -9.55 -1.13
N ARG A 116 -2.67 -10.54 -0.59
CA ARG A 116 -3.20 -11.87 -0.29
C ARG A 116 -4.34 -11.81 0.72
N GLY A 117 -4.24 -10.95 1.73
CA GLY A 117 -5.32 -10.71 2.70
C GLY A 117 -6.59 -10.21 2.01
N MET A 118 -6.49 -9.13 1.23
CA MET A 118 -7.64 -8.60 0.48
C MET A 118 -8.24 -9.64 -0.48
N GLN A 119 -7.39 -10.37 -1.20
CA GLN A 119 -7.83 -11.42 -2.12
C GLN A 119 -8.52 -12.56 -1.38
N GLY A 120 -7.97 -12.97 -0.23
CA GLY A 120 -8.55 -13.97 0.66
C GLY A 120 -9.94 -13.55 1.13
N ASP A 121 -10.09 -12.29 1.57
CA ASP A 121 -11.38 -11.75 2.02
C ASP A 121 -12.43 -11.76 0.89
N ILE A 122 -12.05 -11.31 -0.32
CA ILE A 122 -12.94 -11.31 -1.49
C ILE A 122 -13.27 -12.73 -1.93
N ALA A 123 -12.28 -13.63 -1.97
CA ALA A 123 -12.46 -15.03 -2.32
C ALA A 123 -13.38 -15.73 -1.32
N HIS A 124 -13.21 -15.47 -0.04
CA HIS A 124 -14.08 -15.97 1.03
C HIS A 124 -15.52 -15.50 0.84
N LEU A 125 -15.75 -14.20 0.61
CA LEU A 125 -17.10 -13.68 0.33
C LEU A 125 -17.76 -14.35 -0.89
N ARG A 126 -16.98 -14.65 -1.93
CA ARG A 126 -17.44 -15.37 -3.14
C ARG A 126 -17.77 -16.83 -2.83
N MET A 127 -16.90 -17.53 -2.12
CA MET A 127 -17.05 -18.93 -1.75
C MET A 127 -18.29 -19.16 -0.88
N VAL A 128 -18.51 -18.31 0.12
CA VAL A 128 -19.70 -18.39 1.00
C VAL A 128 -21.00 -18.09 0.22
N GLY A 129 -20.92 -17.38 -0.91
CA GLY A 129 -22.10 -17.07 -1.74
C GLY A 129 -22.97 -15.94 -1.20
N THR A 130 -22.44 -15.08 -0.32
CA THR A 130 -23.13 -13.88 0.18
C THR A 130 -23.53 -12.94 -0.97
N TYR A 131 -24.53 -12.07 -0.76
CA TYR A 131 -24.91 -11.05 -1.75
C TYR A 131 -23.71 -10.21 -2.23
N ARG A 132 -22.85 -9.79 -1.29
CA ARG A 132 -21.61 -9.07 -1.60
C ARG A 132 -20.67 -9.91 -2.48
N GLY A 133 -20.48 -11.18 -2.15
CA GLY A 133 -19.69 -12.13 -2.93
C GLY A 133 -20.18 -12.27 -4.37
N LYS A 134 -21.49 -12.45 -4.58
CA LYS A 134 -22.11 -12.52 -5.91
C LYS A 134 -21.87 -11.23 -6.72
N ARG A 135 -21.96 -10.06 -6.08
CA ARG A 135 -21.68 -8.76 -6.72
C ARG A 135 -20.21 -8.62 -7.10
N HIS A 136 -19.28 -9.04 -6.23
CA HIS A 136 -17.84 -9.08 -6.53
C HIS A 136 -17.53 -10.03 -7.68
N ALA A 137 -18.14 -11.21 -7.74
CA ALA A 137 -17.96 -12.17 -8.83
C ALA A 137 -18.43 -11.61 -10.18
N ALA A 138 -19.55 -10.86 -10.17
CA ALA A 138 -20.11 -10.23 -11.37
C ALA A 138 -19.53 -8.85 -11.70
N GLY A 139 -18.62 -8.30 -10.87
CA GLY A 139 -18.02 -6.98 -11.04
C GLY A 139 -18.97 -5.78 -10.81
N TYR A 140 -20.12 -6.00 -10.18
CA TYR A 140 -21.11 -4.96 -9.90
C TYR A 140 -20.79 -4.16 -8.62
N PRO A 141 -21.34 -2.94 -8.45
CA PRO A 141 -21.13 -2.16 -7.24
C PRO A 141 -21.70 -2.88 -6.00
N VAL A 142 -21.01 -2.79 -4.87
CA VAL A 142 -21.28 -3.61 -3.67
C VAL A 142 -22.05 -2.84 -2.59
N ARG A 143 -21.90 -1.52 -2.52
CA ARG A 143 -22.48 -0.66 -1.47
C ARG A 143 -23.90 -0.15 -1.78
N GLY A 144 -24.72 -0.95 -2.47
CA GLY A 144 -26.11 -0.58 -2.80
C GLY A 144 -26.28 0.48 -3.90
N GLN A 145 -25.23 0.81 -4.64
CA GLN A 145 -25.32 1.75 -5.76
C GLN A 145 -26.14 1.16 -6.92
N ARG A 146 -26.83 2.03 -7.68
CA ARG A 146 -27.65 1.66 -8.84
C ARG A 146 -26.80 0.98 -9.93
N THR A 147 -27.30 -0.13 -10.48
CA THR A 147 -26.61 -0.91 -11.52
C THR A 147 -26.96 -0.49 -12.94
N GLN A 148 -28.10 0.14 -13.17
CA GLN A 148 -28.53 0.53 -14.52
C GLN A 148 -27.52 1.47 -15.20
N THR A 149 -27.07 2.51 -14.49
CA THR A 149 -26.13 3.50 -15.02
C THR A 149 -24.66 3.12 -14.77
N ASN A 150 -24.34 2.61 -13.58
CA ASN A 150 -22.95 2.49 -13.12
C ASN A 150 -22.32 1.10 -13.33
N ALA A 151 -23.08 0.10 -13.80
CA ALA A 151 -22.57 -1.26 -13.92
C ALA A 151 -21.36 -1.39 -14.84
N SER A 152 -21.35 -0.69 -15.97
CA SER A 152 -20.24 -0.78 -16.95
C SER A 152 -18.93 -0.27 -16.35
N THR A 153 -18.97 0.91 -15.73
CA THR A 153 -17.84 1.50 -15.01
C THR A 153 -17.35 0.58 -13.89
N ALA A 154 -18.27 0.03 -13.10
CA ALA A 154 -17.94 -0.92 -12.04
C ALA A 154 -17.22 -2.16 -12.58
N LYS A 155 -17.71 -2.79 -13.66
CA LYS A 155 -17.06 -3.96 -14.29
C LYS A 155 -15.65 -3.65 -14.79
N LYS A 156 -15.41 -2.44 -15.28
CA LYS A 156 -14.08 -1.99 -15.72
C LYS A 156 -13.11 -1.88 -14.53
N HIS A 157 -13.54 -1.31 -13.41
CA HIS A 157 -12.67 -0.95 -12.28
C HIS A 157 -12.61 -2.00 -11.15
N ASN A 158 -13.60 -2.88 -11.04
CA ASN A 158 -13.70 -3.93 -10.02
C ASN A 158 -13.07 -5.23 -10.51
N ARG A 159 -11.79 -5.16 -10.87
CA ARG A 159 -10.96 -6.33 -11.15
C ARG A 159 -10.05 -6.58 -9.94
N VAL A 160 -9.90 -7.85 -9.56
CA VAL A 160 -9.12 -8.26 -8.37
C VAL A 160 -7.66 -7.81 -8.51
N GLU A 161 -7.06 -8.10 -9.67
CA GLU A 161 -5.80 -7.49 -10.09
C GLU A 161 -6.13 -6.27 -10.95
N ARG A 162 -6.03 -5.07 -10.37
CA ARG A 162 -5.95 -3.87 -11.19
C ARG A 162 -4.60 -3.91 -11.89
N ARG A 163 -4.58 -3.94 -13.22
CA ARG A 163 -3.35 -3.66 -13.98
C ARG A 163 -2.80 -2.35 -13.41
N GLY A 164 -1.64 -2.41 -12.76
CA GLY A 164 -1.03 -1.24 -12.17
C GLY A 164 -0.89 -0.20 -13.27
N PHE A 165 -1.52 0.96 -13.11
CA PHE A 165 -1.09 2.13 -13.86
C PHE A 165 0.25 2.50 -13.25
N ALA A 166 1.32 1.89 -13.75
CA ALA A 166 2.66 2.32 -13.42
C ALA A 166 2.76 3.81 -13.79
N THR A 167 2.99 4.66 -12.79
CA THR A 167 3.29 6.08 -13.01
C THR A 167 4.71 6.28 -13.54
N TYR A 168 5.52 5.23 -13.63
CA TYR A 168 6.64 5.23 -14.53
C TYR A 168 6.09 4.96 -15.93
N SER A 169 6.16 5.96 -16.81
CA SER A 169 6.25 5.65 -18.22
C SER A 169 7.56 4.88 -18.40
N LEU A 170 7.52 3.54 -18.30
CA LEU A 170 8.36 2.78 -19.21
C LEU A 170 7.83 3.22 -20.56
N ARG A 171 8.52 4.16 -21.21
CA ARG A 171 8.45 4.19 -22.66
C ARG A 171 8.78 2.75 -23.05
N PRO A 172 7.89 1.99 -23.70
CA PRO A 172 8.39 0.89 -24.48
C PRO A 172 9.29 1.58 -25.50
N CYS A 173 10.61 1.50 -25.27
CA CYS A 173 11.53 1.65 -26.37
C CYS A 173 11.09 0.57 -27.33
N PHE A 174 10.37 0.98 -28.38
CA PHE A 174 10.01 0.15 -29.51
C PHE A 174 11.33 -0.37 -30.08
N GLY A 175 11.79 -1.51 -29.58
CA GLY A 175 12.56 -2.44 -30.37
C GLY A 175 11.60 -2.92 -31.43
N SER A 176 11.85 -2.50 -32.66
CA SER A 176 11.16 -2.94 -33.87
C SER A 176 11.34 -4.46 -34.05
N THR A 177 10.54 -5.25 -33.35
CA THR A 177 10.20 -6.60 -33.79
C THR A 177 8.88 -6.48 -34.53
N GLU A 178 8.96 -6.43 -35.86
CA GLU A 178 7.77 -6.55 -36.70
C GLU A 178 7.06 -7.86 -36.34
N ILE A 179 5.87 -7.72 -35.77
CA ILE A 179 4.94 -8.84 -35.65
C ILE A 179 4.35 -9.01 -37.06
N PRO A 180 4.53 -10.16 -37.74
CA PRO A 180 3.92 -10.37 -39.03
C PRO A 180 2.39 -10.28 -38.90
N SER A 181 1.79 -9.41 -39.71
CA SER A 181 0.35 -9.23 -39.76
C SER A 181 -0.34 -10.51 -40.23
N PRO A 182 -1.46 -10.93 -39.61
CA PRO A 182 -2.24 -12.05 -40.12
C PRO A 182 -2.86 -11.67 -41.47
N PRO A 183 -2.95 -12.61 -42.43
CA PRO A 183 -3.54 -12.34 -43.72
C PRO A 183 -5.01 -11.93 -43.59
N SER A 184 -5.42 -10.97 -44.44
CA SER A 184 -6.79 -10.47 -44.50
C SER A 184 -7.78 -11.58 -44.89
N ARG A 185 -8.97 -11.55 -44.26
CA ARG A 185 -10.09 -12.49 -44.46
C ARG A 185 -10.57 -12.66 -45.90
N SER A 186 -10.13 -11.82 -46.84
CA SER A 186 -10.49 -11.93 -48.27
C SER A 186 -9.72 -13.03 -49.01
N ARG A 187 -8.63 -13.59 -48.47
CA ARG A 187 -7.86 -14.68 -49.11
C ARG A 187 -8.33 -16.10 -48.76
N ILE A 188 -9.21 -16.28 -47.78
CA ILE A 188 -9.70 -17.62 -47.39
C ILE A 188 -10.82 -18.11 -48.33
N LEU A 189 -11.51 -17.20 -49.04
CA LEU A 189 -12.62 -17.57 -49.93
C LEU A 189 -12.22 -17.83 -51.39
N SER A 190 -10.95 -17.66 -51.76
CA SER A 190 -10.48 -17.97 -53.12
C SER A 190 -9.77 -19.33 -53.25
N GLU A 191 -9.39 -19.99 -52.15
CA GLU A 191 -8.70 -21.29 -52.20
C GLU A 191 -9.62 -22.50 -51.96
N VAL A 192 -10.90 -22.28 -51.62
CA VAL A 192 -11.89 -23.37 -51.47
C VAL A 192 -12.64 -23.67 -52.79
N SER A 193 -12.31 -22.99 -53.90
CA SER A 193 -12.96 -23.20 -55.21
C SER A 193 -12.18 -24.10 -56.18
N CYS A 194 -11.07 -24.73 -55.77
CA CYS A 194 -10.27 -25.61 -56.63
C CYS A 194 -10.11 -27.05 -56.08
N PHE A 195 -11.05 -27.53 -55.27
CA PHE A 195 -11.07 -28.93 -54.85
C PHE A 195 -12.50 -29.52 -54.83
N VAL A 196 -13.17 -29.45 -55.98
CA VAL A 196 -14.13 -30.43 -56.52
C VAL A 196 -13.95 -30.42 -58.03
#